data_AF-A0A3D1M717-F1
#
_entry.id   AF-A0A3D1M717-F1
#
_cell.length_a   1.000
_cell.length_b   1.000
_cell.length_c   1.000
_cell.angle_alpha   90.00
_cell.angle_beta   90.00
_cell.angle_gamma   90.00
#
_symmetry.space_group_name_H-M   'P 1'
#
loop_
_entity.id
_entity.type
_entity.pdbx_description
1 polymer ?
#
loop_
_entity_poly.entity_id
_entity_poly.type
_entity_poly.pdbx_seq_one_letter_code
_entity_poly.pdbx_strand_id
1 'polypeptide(L)'
;VMIVYRRRREDMTALDTEIESAVMEGIELLTLDAPKRIETDESGNCSALVVQPQMIGPYRGGRPSPVDVDKPELRIPCQVVLIAVGQDIVSKPFEEFGMAADRGVFRAGLDTAVENLPGVYVGGDCATGPSTAIRAIAAGKVAAHNIDEYLGYHHKIDFQVEVPVPRENNRVPTGRANISERPPYIRRNDFEHVENSFTHEEAMQECDRCLRCDHFGCGVLKGGMDE
;
A
#
# COMPACT_ATOMS: atom_id res chain seq x y z
N VAL A 1 -17.15 -15.39 2.38
CA VAL A 1 -16.49 -14.26 3.09
C VAL A 1 -17.23 -13.00 2.71
N MET A 2 -17.43 -12.07 3.64
CA MET A 2 -18.10 -10.79 3.38
C MET A 2 -17.23 -9.65 3.89
N ILE A 3 -17.05 -8.62 3.07
CA ILE A 3 -16.40 -7.37 3.42
C ILE A 3 -17.49 -6.35 3.73
N VAL A 4 -17.50 -5.84 4.97
CA VAL A 4 -18.37 -4.75 5.39
C VAL A 4 -17.58 -3.45 5.32
N TYR A 5 -18.04 -2.51 4.49
CA TYR A 5 -17.36 -1.25 4.25
C TYR A 5 -18.30 -0.06 4.43
N ARG A 6 -17.92 0.88 5.30
CA ARG A 6 -18.76 2.03 5.67
C ARG A 6 -18.96 3.08 4.57
N ARG A 7 -18.28 2.98 3.43
CA ARG A 7 -18.38 3.93 2.30
C ARG A 7 -18.74 3.20 1.01
N ARG A 8 -18.80 3.93 -0.12
CA ARG A 8 -19.03 3.35 -1.45
C ARG A 8 -17.82 2.54 -1.89
N ARG A 9 -18.02 1.66 -2.86
CA ARG A 9 -16.95 0.95 -3.55
C ARG A 9 -15.91 1.91 -4.14
N GLU A 10 -16.36 3.01 -4.76
CA GLU A 10 -15.47 4.05 -5.33
C GLU A 10 -14.57 4.75 -4.29
N ASP A 11 -14.93 4.69 -3.00
CA ASP A 11 -14.17 5.33 -1.92
C ASP A 11 -13.23 4.35 -1.19
N MET A 12 -13.14 3.10 -1.66
CA MET A 12 -12.20 2.09 -1.15
C MET A 12 -10.75 2.52 -1.43
N THR A 13 -9.84 2.15 -0.52
CA THR A 13 -8.41 2.45 -0.66
C THR A 13 -7.62 1.33 -1.31
N ALA A 14 -8.22 0.15 -1.45
CA ALA A 14 -7.66 -0.96 -2.20
C ALA A 14 -7.59 -0.60 -3.69
N LEU A 15 -6.71 -1.25 -4.43
CA LEU A 15 -6.64 -1.05 -5.87
C LEU A 15 -7.91 -1.60 -6.54
N ASP A 16 -8.38 -0.96 -7.60
CA ASP A 16 -9.59 -1.39 -8.31
C ASP A 16 -9.51 -2.85 -8.76
N THR A 17 -8.33 -3.29 -9.21
CA THR A 17 -8.04 -4.67 -9.62
C THR A 17 -8.14 -5.66 -8.45
N GLU A 18 -7.78 -5.26 -7.23
CA GLU A 18 -7.91 -6.10 -6.04
C GLU A 18 -9.38 -6.24 -5.62
N ILE A 19 -10.15 -5.15 -5.72
CA ILE A 19 -11.59 -5.16 -5.44
C ILE A 19 -12.31 -6.06 -6.46
N GLU A 20 -11.98 -5.93 -7.74
CA GLU A 20 -12.52 -6.79 -8.80
C GLU A 20 -12.15 -8.26 -8.58
N SER A 21 -10.89 -8.56 -8.28
CA SER A 21 -10.44 -9.91 -7.97
C SER A 21 -11.20 -10.53 -6.80
N ALA A 22 -11.37 -9.79 -5.70
CA ALA A 22 -12.12 -10.27 -4.54
C ALA A 22 -13.57 -10.66 -4.93
N VAL A 23 -14.24 -9.82 -5.73
CA VAL A 23 -15.58 -10.12 -6.24
C VAL A 23 -15.58 -11.33 -7.17
N MET A 24 -14.58 -11.47 -8.06
CA MET A 24 -14.44 -12.62 -8.95
C MET A 24 -14.22 -13.94 -8.20
N GLU A 25 -13.57 -13.90 -7.04
CA GLU A 25 -13.39 -15.06 -6.15
C GLU A 25 -14.65 -15.41 -5.34
N GLY A 26 -15.68 -14.56 -5.41
CA GLY A 26 -16.97 -14.75 -4.73
C GLY A 26 -17.04 -14.11 -3.35
N ILE A 27 -16.18 -13.13 -3.05
CA ILE A 27 -16.28 -12.33 -1.82
C ILE A 27 -17.43 -11.33 -1.97
N GLU A 28 -18.35 -11.34 -1.01
CA GLU A 28 -19.47 -10.41 -0.97
C GLU A 28 -19.01 -9.05 -0.43
N LEU A 29 -19.38 -7.97 -1.11
CA LEU A 29 -19.05 -6.61 -0.70
C LEU A 29 -20.32 -5.88 -0.22
N LEU A 30 -20.45 -5.70 1.10
CA LEU A 30 -21.49 -4.91 1.72
C LEU A 30 -20.99 -3.48 1.98
N THR A 31 -21.20 -2.61 1.00
CA THR A 31 -20.85 -1.19 1.07
C THR A 31 -21.93 -0.36 1.74
N LEU A 32 -21.56 0.80 2.27
CA LEU A 32 -22.45 1.71 3.00
C LEU A 32 -23.04 1.08 4.26
N ASP A 33 -22.26 0.26 4.94
CA ASP A 33 -22.64 -0.33 6.21
C ASP A 33 -21.48 -0.20 7.19
N ALA A 34 -21.74 0.35 8.37
CA ALA A 34 -20.74 0.53 9.42
C ALA A 34 -20.98 -0.48 10.55
N PRO A 35 -19.96 -1.22 11.00
CA PRO A 35 -20.06 -2.04 12.21
C PRO A 35 -20.54 -1.22 13.42
N LYS A 36 -21.54 -1.73 14.14
CA LYS A 36 -22.03 -1.14 15.40
C LYS A 36 -21.67 -1.98 16.62
N ARG A 37 -21.89 -3.29 16.56
CA ARG A 37 -21.56 -4.22 17.65
C ARG A 37 -21.40 -5.65 17.15
N ILE A 38 -20.69 -6.44 17.94
CA ILE A 38 -20.58 -7.89 17.76
C ILE A 38 -21.52 -8.53 18.78
N GLU A 39 -22.38 -9.42 18.32
CA GLU A 39 -23.23 -10.23 19.19
C GLU A 39 -22.54 -11.55 19.51
N THR A 40 -22.66 -12.00 20.76
CA THR A 40 -22.11 -13.27 21.22
C THR A 40 -23.21 -14.25 21.61
N ASP A 41 -22.94 -15.55 21.47
CA ASP A 41 -23.78 -16.60 22.02
C ASP A 41 -23.62 -16.71 23.56
N GLU A 42 -24.35 -17.64 24.17
CA GLU A 42 -24.31 -17.90 25.62
C GLU A 42 -22.93 -18.34 26.13
N SER A 43 -22.08 -18.86 25.24
CA SER A 43 -20.71 -19.29 25.56
C SER A 43 -19.67 -18.19 25.32
N GLY A 44 -20.09 -17.00 24.89
CA GLY A 44 -19.22 -15.86 24.60
C GLY A 44 -18.58 -15.88 23.21
N ASN A 45 -18.96 -16.79 22.32
CA ASN A 45 -18.44 -16.83 20.95
C ASN A 45 -19.19 -15.85 20.04
N CYS A 46 -18.51 -15.31 19.02
CA CYS A 46 -19.17 -14.46 18.02
C CYS A 46 -20.31 -15.21 17.32
N SER A 47 -21.48 -14.57 17.23
CA SER A 47 -22.68 -15.11 16.61
C SER A 47 -23.24 -14.23 15.48
N ALA A 48 -22.97 -12.94 15.50
CA ALA A 48 -23.27 -12.01 14.41
C ALA A 48 -22.50 -10.70 14.51
N LEU A 49 -22.36 -10.03 13.37
CA LEU A 49 -22.01 -8.63 13.26
C LEU A 49 -23.28 -7.82 13.01
N VAL A 50 -23.55 -6.83 13.85
CA VAL A 50 -24.62 -5.86 13.61
C VAL A 50 -24.04 -4.61 12.97
N VAL A 51 -24.66 -4.18 11.88
CA VAL A 51 -24.24 -3.02 11.09
C VAL A 51 -25.35 -1.99 11.00
N GLN A 52 -24.96 -0.71 10.93
CA GLN A 52 -25.84 0.41 10.66
C GLN A 52 -25.67 0.86 9.21
N PRO A 53 -26.74 0.86 8.41
CA PRO A 53 -26.71 1.46 7.09
C PRO A 53 -26.24 2.92 7.13
N GLN A 54 -25.44 3.30 6.14
CA GLN A 54 -24.82 4.60 5.98
C GLN A 54 -25.29 5.28 4.69
N MET A 55 -25.17 6.60 4.66
CA MET A 55 -25.19 7.42 3.45
C MET A 55 -23.93 8.29 3.39
N ILE A 56 -23.75 8.99 2.27
CA ILE A 56 -22.58 9.82 2.03
C ILE A 56 -22.85 11.27 2.44
N GLY A 57 -22.01 11.79 3.31
CA GLY A 57 -21.97 13.19 3.71
C GLY A 57 -20.84 13.97 3.02
N PRO A 58 -20.51 15.17 3.54
CA PRO A 58 -19.49 16.04 2.97
C PRO A 58 -18.09 15.41 2.91
N TYR A 59 -17.27 15.89 1.98
CA TYR A 59 -15.85 15.55 1.90
C TYR A 59 -15.10 16.02 3.15
N ARG A 60 -14.37 15.10 3.79
CA ARG A 60 -13.44 15.36 4.89
C ARG A 60 -12.22 14.45 4.76
N GLY A 61 -11.01 15.01 4.84
CA GLY A 61 -9.78 14.23 4.75
C GLY A 61 -9.62 13.48 3.42
N GLY A 62 -9.99 14.14 2.31
CA GLY A 62 -9.81 13.61 0.95
C GLY A 62 -10.89 12.65 0.47
N ARG A 63 -11.86 12.27 1.31
CA ARG A 63 -12.96 11.37 0.93
C ARG A 63 -14.31 11.81 1.51
N PRO A 64 -15.42 11.37 0.93
CA PRO A 64 -16.73 11.59 1.53
C PRO A 64 -16.86 10.92 2.91
N SER A 65 -17.50 11.62 3.85
CA SER A 65 -17.72 11.11 5.20
C SER A 65 -18.93 10.18 5.23
N PRO A 66 -18.89 9.02 5.91
CA PRO A 66 -20.08 8.22 6.14
C PRO A 66 -20.96 8.86 7.22
N VAL A 67 -22.28 8.74 7.06
CA VAL A 67 -23.29 9.26 8.00
C VAL A 67 -24.36 8.20 8.19
N ASP A 68 -24.74 7.92 9.45
CA ASP A 68 -25.85 7.02 9.78
C ASP A 68 -27.13 7.48 9.08
N VAL A 69 -27.82 6.55 8.41
CA VAL A 69 -29.18 6.79 7.89
C VAL A 69 -30.20 6.15 8.83
N ASP A 70 -31.38 6.75 8.93
CA ASP A 70 -32.53 6.21 9.65
C ASP A 70 -33.13 4.99 8.91
N LYS A 71 -32.37 3.89 8.96
CA LYS A 71 -32.76 2.56 8.51
C LYS A 71 -32.47 1.58 9.65
N PRO A 72 -33.28 0.52 9.76
CA PRO A 72 -33.05 -0.50 10.78
C PRO A 72 -31.65 -1.11 10.62
N GLU A 73 -31.03 -1.42 11.75
CA GLU A 73 -29.78 -2.17 11.77
C GLU A 73 -29.93 -3.52 11.06
N LEU A 74 -28.88 -3.95 10.38
CA LEU A 74 -28.81 -5.25 9.73
C LEU A 74 -27.98 -6.19 10.56
N ARG A 75 -28.51 -7.39 10.80
CA ARG A 75 -27.82 -8.46 11.51
C ARG A 75 -27.22 -9.42 10.49
N ILE A 76 -25.90 -9.58 10.50
CA ILE A 76 -25.16 -10.46 9.62
C ILE A 76 -24.68 -11.66 10.45
N PRO A 77 -25.28 -12.85 10.32
CA PRO A 77 -24.84 -14.04 11.04
C PRO A 77 -23.41 -14.41 10.64
N CYS A 78 -22.51 -14.49 11.62
CA CYS A 78 -21.12 -14.88 11.39
C CYS A 78 -20.47 -15.39 12.68
N GLN A 79 -19.46 -16.25 12.51
CA GLN A 79 -18.71 -16.86 13.62
C GLN A 79 -17.36 -16.19 13.85
N VAL A 80 -16.85 -15.46 12.84
CA VAL A 80 -15.54 -14.81 12.86
C VAL A 80 -15.70 -13.42 12.28
N VAL A 81 -15.17 -12.42 13.00
CA VAL A 81 -15.08 -11.03 12.55
C VAL A 81 -13.60 -10.66 12.48
N LEU A 82 -13.13 -10.33 11.28
CA LEU A 82 -11.77 -9.84 11.06
C LEU A 82 -11.81 -8.32 10.92
N ILE A 83 -11.18 -7.60 11.85
CA ILE A 83 -11.17 -6.14 11.87
C ILE A 83 -9.98 -5.64 11.06
N ALA A 84 -10.25 -5.02 9.91
CA ALA A 84 -9.25 -4.47 9.00
C ALA A 84 -9.43 -2.96 8.79
N VAL A 85 -9.50 -2.19 9.88
CA VAL A 85 -9.76 -0.73 9.85
C VAL A 85 -8.50 0.13 9.78
N GLY A 86 -7.33 -0.51 9.68
CA GLY A 86 -6.02 0.12 9.79
C GLY A 86 -5.41 -0.05 11.18
N GLN A 87 -4.23 0.53 11.36
CA GLN A 87 -3.43 0.51 12.58
C GLN A 87 -2.96 1.92 12.91
N ASP A 88 -2.84 2.23 14.20
CA ASP A 88 -2.28 3.49 14.69
C ASP A 88 -0.83 3.32 15.12
N ILE A 89 -0.08 4.43 15.13
CA ILE A 89 1.30 4.48 15.59
C ILE A 89 1.33 4.82 17.09
N VAL A 90 2.04 4.00 17.87
CA VAL A 90 2.25 4.25 19.30
C VAL A 90 3.37 5.27 19.49
N SER A 91 3.00 6.53 19.62
CA SER A 91 3.91 7.70 19.67
C SER A 91 4.14 8.24 21.08
N LYS A 92 3.16 8.11 21.98
CA LYS A 92 3.18 8.73 23.31
C LYS A 92 4.49 8.56 24.12
N PRO A 93 5.10 7.36 24.23
CA PRO A 93 6.35 7.21 24.98
C PRO A 93 7.52 8.01 24.39
N PHE A 94 7.52 8.23 23.08
CA PHE A 94 8.54 9.02 22.38
C PHE A 94 8.25 10.51 22.50
N GLU A 95 6.98 10.92 22.46
CA GLU A 95 6.58 12.30 22.76
C GLU A 95 7.00 12.73 24.17
N GLU A 96 6.84 11.84 25.16
CA GLU A 96 7.31 12.05 26.54
C GLU A 96 8.84 12.20 26.63
N PHE A 97 9.59 11.63 25.68
CA PHE A 97 11.04 11.80 25.53
C PHE A 97 11.43 13.06 24.73
N GLY A 98 10.46 13.80 24.17
CA GLY A 98 10.69 15.04 23.41
C GLY A 98 10.62 14.88 21.89
N MET A 99 10.24 13.71 21.38
CA MET A 99 10.09 13.45 19.95
C MET A 99 8.70 13.85 19.46
N ALA A 100 8.60 14.97 18.74
CA ALA A 100 7.32 15.51 18.31
C ALA A 100 6.58 14.56 17.36
N ALA A 101 5.28 14.38 17.60
CA ALA A 101 4.35 13.68 16.71
C ALA A 101 3.11 14.55 16.43
N ASP A 102 2.48 14.33 15.29
CA ASP A 102 1.17 14.87 14.95
C ASP A 102 0.25 13.74 14.56
N ARG A 103 -0.86 13.59 15.31
CA ARG A 103 -1.81 12.47 15.12
C ARG A 103 -1.12 11.11 15.11
N GLY A 104 -0.11 10.96 15.95
CA GLY A 104 0.68 9.74 16.08
C GLY A 104 1.81 9.56 15.08
N VAL A 105 1.91 10.40 14.05
CA VAL A 105 2.99 10.35 13.05
C VAL A 105 4.14 11.24 13.51
N PHE A 106 5.36 10.69 13.58
CA PHE A 106 6.53 11.44 14.02
C PHE A 106 6.93 12.52 13.00
N ARG A 107 7.38 13.66 13.50
CA ARG A 107 7.85 14.77 12.67
C ARG A 107 9.33 14.58 12.33
N ALA A 108 9.60 14.53 11.04
CA ALA A 108 10.95 14.49 10.49
C ALA A 108 11.04 15.36 9.23
N GLY A 109 12.25 15.84 8.93
CA GLY A 109 12.54 16.53 7.68
C GLY A 109 12.49 15.60 6.46
N LEU A 110 12.68 16.16 5.26
CA LEU A 110 12.81 15.36 4.03
C LEU A 110 14.06 14.47 4.05
N ASP A 111 15.05 14.86 4.83
CA ASP A 111 16.27 14.13 5.17
C ASP A 111 16.06 13.06 6.24
N THR A 112 14.81 12.84 6.67
CA THR A 112 14.37 11.92 7.75
C THR A 112 14.86 12.29 9.15
N ALA A 113 15.59 13.39 9.32
CA ALA A 113 16.11 13.80 10.61
C ALA A 113 14.99 14.33 11.52
N VAL A 114 15.06 14.01 12.81
CA VAL A 114 14.11 14.51 13.81
C VAL A 114 14.61 15.84 14.37
N GLU A 115 13.76 16.86 14.32
CA GLU A 115 14.10 18.18 14.81
C GLU A 115 14.44 18.15 16.31
N ASN A 116 15.53 18.83 16.70
CA ASN A 116 16.03 18.91 18.08
C ASN A 116 16.50 17.57 18.71
N LEU A 117 16.64 16.50 17.91
CA LEU A 117 17.21 15.21 18.35
C LEU A 117 18.33 14.75 17.40
N PRO A 118 19.56 15.27 17.57
CA PRO A 118 20.69 14.92 16.70
C PRO A 118 20.96 13.42 16.67
N GLY A 119 21.18 12.88 15.47
CA GLY A 119 21.44 11.45 15.26
C GLY A 119 20.18 10.55 15.29
N VAL A 120 18.98 11.13 15.43
CA VAL A 120 17.71 10.39 15.38
C VAL A 120 17.01 10.64 14.04
N TYR A 121 16.56 9.55 13.41
CA TYR A 121 15.92 9.56 12.10
C TYR A 121 14.64 8.74 12.11
N VAL A 122 13.67 9.10 11.27
CA VAL A 122 12.40 8.38 11.10
C VAL A 122 12.02 8.25 9.64
N GLY A 123 11.66 7.03 9.25
CA GLY A 123 11.19 6.71 7.91
C GLY A 123 9.98 5.78 7.91
N GLY A 124 9.44 5.53 6.71
CA GLY A 124 8.29 4.64 6.51
C GLY A 124 7.01 5.17 7.13
N ASP A 125 6.10 4.25 7.46
CA ASP A 125 4.76 4.60 7.95
C ASP A 125 4.81 5.42 9.25
N CYS A 126 5.86 5.29 10.06
CA CYS A 126 6.04 6.11 11.26
C CYS A 126 6.27 7.60 10.96
N ALA A 127 6.76 7.93 9.75
CA ALA A 127 6.99 9.30 9.27
C ALA A 127 5.82 9.85 8.43
N THR A 128 5.07 8.98 7.75
CA THR A 128 4.06 9.39 6.75
C THR A 128 2.63 9.01 7.11
N GLY A 129 2.43 8.15 8.11
CA GLY A 129 1.24 7.30 8.22
C GLY A 129 1.24 6.19 7.16
N PRO A 130 0.19 5.34 7.13
CA PRO A 130 0.10 4.20 6.20
C PRO A 130 0.36 4.60 4.75
N SER A 131 1.38 4.00 4.13
CA SER A 131 1.74 4.27 2.74
C SER A 131 2.11 3.00 1.98
N THR A 132 2.89 3.14 0.90
CA THR A 132 3.36 2.01 0.09
C THR A 132 4.75 1.55 0.53
N ALA A 133 5.05 0.26 0.32
CA ALA A 133 6.37 -0.30 0.64
C ALA A 133 7.51 0.46 -0.04
N ILE A 134 7.33 0.92 -1.29
CA ILE A 134 8.36 1.67 -2.02
C ILE A 134 8.70 3.01 -1.35
N ARG A 135 7.73 3.67 -0.71
CA ARG A 135 7.98 4.91 0.04
C ARG A 135 8.75 4.65 1.32
N ALA A 136 8.46 3.55 2.01
CA ALA A 136 9.24 3.14 3.18
C ALA A 136 10.69 2.79 2.80
N ILE A 137 10.89 2.08 1.69
CA ILE A 137 12.23 1.78 1.15
C ILE A 137 12.98 3.08 0.80
N ALA A 138 12.31 4.03 0.14
CA ALA A 138 12.91 5.32 -0.18
C ALA A 138 13.34 6.09 1.08
N ALA A 139 12.47 6.17 2.08
CA ALA A 139 12.80 6.80 3.37
C ALA A 139 13.98 6.11 4.06
N GLY A 140 14.03 4.76 4.03
CA GLY A 140 15.15 4.00 4.57
C GLY A 140 16.48 4.32 3.87
N LYS A 141 16.48 4.52 2.55
CA LYS A 141 17.67 4.92 1.79
C LYS A 141 18.16 6.31 2.18
N VAL A 142 17.25 7.27 2.32
CA VAL A 142 17.58 8.64 2.75
C VAL A 142 18.13 8.63 4.18
N ALA A 143 17.48 7.92 5.10
CA ALA A 143 17.95 7.77 6.46
C ALA A 143 19.34 7.14 6.53
N ALA A 144 19.58 6.05 5.78
CA ALA A 144 20.87 5.39 5.75
C ALA A 144 21.99 6.33 5.26
N HIS A 145 21.75 7.09 4.19
CA HIS A 145 22.71 8.08 3.69
C HIS A 145 23.02 9.17 4.73
N ASN A 146 21.99 9.75 5.35
CA ASN A 146 22.20 10.82 6.32
C ASN A 146 22.81 10.34 7.65
N ILE A 147 22.54 9.10 8.06
CA ILE A 147 23.22 8.46 9.19
C ILE A 147 24.71 8.28 8.87
N ASP A 148 25.03 7.83 7.65
CA ASP A 148 26.41 7.64 7.21
C ASP A 148 27.20 8.96 7.29
N GLU A 149 26.64 10.02 6.70
CA GLU A 149 27.20 11.37 6.73
C GLU A 149 27.32 11.92 8.17
N TYR A 150 26.29 11.72 9.01
CA TYR A 150 26.31 12.16 10.41
C TYR A 150 27.41 11.49 11.24
N LEU A 151 27.69 10.22 10.97
CA LEU A 151 28.78 9.48 11.60
C LEU A 151 30.17 9.83 11.03
N GLY A 152 30.24 10.73 10.04
CA GLY A 152 31.48 11.17 9.41
C GLY A 152 32.01 10.20 8.35
N TYR A 153 31.17 9.29 7.87
CA TYR A 153 31.47 8.42 6.73
C TYR A 153 30.90 9.03 5.44
N HIS A 154 31.42 8.55 4.31
CA HIS A 154 31.00 8.96 2.96
C HIS A 154 31.00 7.74 2.03
N HIS A 155 30.32 6.67 2.46
CA HIS A 155 30.29 5.42 1.72
C HIS A 155 29.60 5.62 0.37
N LYS A 156 30.35 5.39 -0.70
CA LYS A 156 29.80 5.32 -2.05
C LYS A 156 29.37 3.89 -2.35
N ILE A 157 28.13 3.72 -2.82
CA ILE A 157 27.65 2.42 -3.26
C ILE A 157 28.27 2.13 -4.62
N ASP A 158 29.33 1.33 -4.60
CA ASP A 158 29.89 0.76 -5.82
C ASP A 158 29.08 -0.49 -6.19
N PHE A 159 28.27 -0.38 -7.24
CA PHE A 159 27.48 -1.49 -7.73
C PHE A 159 28.33 -2.53 -8.49
N GLN A 160 29.59 -2.23 -8.80
CA GLN A 160 30.50 -3.10 -9.57
C GLN A 160 29.85 -3.68 -10.85
N VAL A 161 28.93 -2.92 -11.46
CA VAL A 161 28.21 -3.33 -12.66
C VAL A 161 28.77 -2.56 -13.85
N GLU A 162 29.35 -3.29 -14.79
CA GLU A 162 29.65 -2.74 -16.10
C GLU A 162 28.34 -2.64 -16.90
N VAL A 163 27.89 -1.40 -17.13
CA VAL A 163 26.72 -1.15 -17.97
C VAL A 163 27.10 -1.37 -19.44
N PRO A 164 26.48 -2.33 -20.15
CA PRO A 164 26.81 -2.59 -21.54
C PRO A 164 26.43 -1.39 -22.43
N VAL A 165 27.22 -1.16 -23.47
CA VAL A 165 26.97 -0.09 -24.46
C VAL A 165 25.53 -0.21 -25.01
N PRO A 166 24.76 0.87 -25.02
CA PRO A 166 23.40 0.87 -25.55
C PRO A 166 23.42 0.57 -27.05
N ARG A 167 22.54 -0.34 -27.48
CA ARG A 167 22.27 -0.58 -28.90
C ARG A 167 21.35 0.50 -29.44
N GLU A 168 21.44 0.78 -30.74
CA GLU A 168 20.54 1.69 -31.44
C GLU A 168 19.08 1.24 -31.25
N ASN A 169 18.16 2.19 -31.04
CA ASN A 169 16.77 1.91 -30.73
C ASN A 169 15.91 1.73 -32.00
N ASN A 170 16.19 0.69 -32.78
CA ASN A 170 15.48 0.37 -34.03
C ASN A 170 14.34 -0.65 -33.84
N ARG A 171 13.67 -0.61 -32.67
CA ARG A 171 12.64 -1.59 -32.29
C ARG A 171 11.31 -1.28 -32.96
N VAL A 172 10.56 -2.32 -33.31
CA VAL A 172 9.17 -2.17 -33.75
C VAL A 172 8.31 -1.82 -32.53
N PRO A 173 7.48 -0.77 -32.57
CA PRO A 173 6.55 -0.48 -31.50
C PRO A 173 5.58 -1.65 -31.29
N THR A 174 5.61 -2.24 -30.09
CA THR A 174 4.78 -3.38 -29.72
C THR A 174 4.07 -3.08 -28.40
N GLY A 175 2.81 -3.54 -28.28
CA GLY A 175 2.03 -3.43 -27.04
C GLY A 175 2.60 -4.29 -25.91
N ARG A 176 2.17 -4.03 -24.67
CA ARG A 176 2.53 -4.87 -23.52
C ARG A 176 1.86 -6.24 -23.65
N ALA A 177 2.58 -7.31 -23.33
CA ALA A 177 1.97 -8.59 -23.01
C ALA A 177 1.14 -8.44 -21.73
N ASN A 178 -0.05 -9.03 -21.71
CA ASN A 178 -0.92 -9.02 -20.54
C ASN A 178 -0.59 -10.24 -19.68
N ILE A 179 -0.32 -10.02 -18.39
CA ILE A 179 -0.20 -11.11 -17.43
C ILE A 179 -1.58 -11.76 -17.30
N SER A 180 -1.65 -13.07 -17.54
CA SER A 180 -2.88 -13.82 -17.31
C SER A 180 -2.94 -14.29 -15.86
N GLU A 181 -4.14 -14.49 -15.34
CA GLU A 181 -4.34 -14.98 -13.97
C GLU A 181 -4.92 -16.39 -13.98
N ARG A 182 -4.68 -17.14 -12.89
CA ARG A 182 -5.36 -18.41 -12.65
C ARG A 182 -6.86 -18.16 -12.46
N PRO A 183 -7.73 -19.07 -12.94
CA PRO A 183 -9.16 -18.93 -12.79
C PRO A 183 -9.57 -18.74 -11.30
N PRO A 184 -10.48 -17.79 -10.99
CA PRO A 184 -10.88 -17.47 -9.61
C PRO A 184 -11.35 -18.68 -8.78
N TYR A 185 -12.07 -19.61 -9.42
CA TYR A 185 -12.58 -20.82 -8.76
C TYR A 185 -11.48 -21.81 -8.36
N ILE A 186 -10.25 -21.67 -8.90
CA ILE A 186 -9.07 -22.43 -8.51
C ILE A 186 -8.29 -21.65 -7.43
N ARG A 187 -7.85 -20.42 -7.73
CA ARG A 187 -6.97 -19.61 -6.87
C ARG A 187 -7.54 -19.30 -5.49
N ARG A 188 -8.86 -19.29 -5.33
CA ARG A 188 -9.50 -19.09 -4.02
C ARG A 188 -9.29 -20.24 -3.01
N ASN A 189 -8.74 -21.38 -3.44
CA ASN A 189 -8.61 -22.58 -2.59
C ASN A 189 -7.14 -22.92 -2.24
N ASP A 190 -6.19 -22.07 -2.60
CA ASP A 190 -4.77 -22.26 -2.29
C ASP A 190 -4.04 -20.92 -2.09
N PHE A 191 -2.75 -20.98 -1.77
CA PHE A 191 -1.88 -19.82 -1.59
C PHE A 191 -0.80 -19.73 -2.67
N GLU A 192 -1.01 -20.41 -3.81
CA GLU A 192 -0.08 -20.35 -4.94
C GLU A 192 -0.24 -19.00 -5.67
N HIS A 193 0.73 -18.67 -6.53
CA HIS A 193 0.71 -17.42 -7.30
C HIS A 193 -0.60 -17.24 -8.07
N VAL A 194 -1.18 -16.03 -8.03
CA VAL A 194 -2.40 -15.66 -8.77
C VAL A 194 -2.08 -15.47 -10.25
N GLU A 195 -0.99 -14.78 -10.53
CA GLU A 195 -0.50 -14.49 -11.87
C GLU A 195 0.18 -15.71 -12.47
N ASN A 196 -0.13 -16.01 -13.73
CA ASN A 196 0.59 -17.01 -14.50
C ASN A 196 1.89 -16.39 -15.03
N SER A 197 2.95 -17.19 -15.08
CA SER A 197 4.19 -16.78 -15.75
C SER A 197 3.95 -16.58 -17.25
N PHE A 198 4.67 -15.62 -17.83
CA PHE A 198 4.71 -15.46 -19.28
C PHE A 198 5.21 -16.72 -19.97
N THR A 199 4.70 -16.98 -21.17
CA THR A 199 5.36 -17.92 -22.08
C THR A 199 6.74 -17.38 -22.46
N HIS A 200 7.59 -18.26 -22.99
CA HIS A 200 8.88 -17.82 -23.53
C HIS A 200 8.71 -16.72 -24.59
N GLU A 201 7.70 -16.84 -25.46
CA GLU A 201 7.44 -15.86 -26.53
C GLU A 201 7.01 -14.49 -25.97
N GLU A 202 6.10 -14.49 -24.99
CA GLU A 202 5.65 -13.26 -24.32
C GLU A 202 6.80 -12.59 -23.57
N ALA A 203 7.62 -13.36 -22.85
CA ALA A 203 8.79 -12.86 -22.14
C ALA A 203 9.83 -12.26 -23.10
N MET A 204 10.09 -12.91 -24.23
CA MET A 204 11.00 -12.40 -25.26
C MET A 204 10.45 -11.11 -25.89
N GLN A 205 9.14 -11.05 -26.17
CA GLN A 205 8.50 -9.82 -26.67
C GLN A 205 8.62 -8.66 -25.69
N GLU A 206 8.40 -8.88 -24.39
CA GLU A 206 8.57 -7.84 -23.36
C GLU A 206 10.03 -7.38 -23.24
N CYS A 207 10.98 -8.31 -23.32
CA CYS A 207 12.40 -7.99 -23.28
C CYS A 207 12.85 -7.16 -24.50
N ASP A 208 12.31 -7.48 -25.69
CA ASP A 208 12.58 -6.74 -26.92
C ASP A 208 12.04 -5.31 -26.88
N ARG A 209 11.04 -5.03 -26.02
CA ARG A 209 10.52 -3.67 -25.77
C ARG A 209 11.38 -2.82 -24.84
N CYS A 210 12.43 -3.36 -24.21
CA CYS A 210 13.27 -2.61 -23.27
C CYS A 210 13.91 -1.38 -23.93
N LEU A 211 13.51 -0.20 -23.47
CA LEU A 211 13.96 1.08 -24.01
C LEU A 211 15.33 1.52 -23.47
N ARG A 212 16.05 0.72 -22.68
CA ARG A 212 17.27 1.16 -21.97
C ARG A 212 17.03 2.52 -21.30
N CYS A 213 16.14 2.55 -20.32
CA CYS A 213 15.72 3.79 -19.64
C CYS A 213 16.90 4.55 -19.00
N ASP A 214 18.00 3.85 -18.72
CA ASP A 214 19.30 4.38 -18.30
C ASP A 214 20.02 5.21 -19.37
N HIS A 215 19.65 5.07 -20.65
CA HIS A 215 20.27 5.77 -21.77
C HIS A 215 19.27 6.57 -22.63
N PHE A 216 18.08 6.03 -22.91
CA PHE A 216 17.05 6.69 -23.73
C PHE A 216 15.83 7.17 -22.92
N GLY A 217 15.80 6.92 -21.61
CA GLY A 217 14.70 7.33 -20.72
C GLY A 217 15.00 8.60 -19.92
N CYS A 218 14.14 8.95 -18.95
CA CYS A 218 14.37 10.13 -18.11
C CYS A 218 15.58 9.99 -17.16
N GLY A 219 16.18 8.79 -17.04
CA GLY A 219 17.35 8.54 -16.20
C GLY A 219 18.65 9.20 -16.69
N VAL A 220 18.71 9.66 -17.95
CA VAL A 220 19.84 10.45 -18.49
C VAL A 220 19.76 11.94 -18.17
N LEU A 221 18.65 12.43 -17.62
CA LEU A 221 18.54 13.84 -17.23
C LEU A 221 19.51 14.10 -16.06
N LYS A 222 20.44 15.05 -16.25
CA LYS A 222 21.37 15.50 -15.19
C LYS A 222 20.57 15.87 -13.93
N GLY A 223 20.92 15.25 -12.81
CA GLY A 223 20.23 15.40 -11.51
C GLY A 223 19.14 14.36 -11.22
N GLY A 224 18.89 13.38 -12.11
CA GLY A 224 17.95 12.26 -11.86
C GLY A 224 18.57 11.00 -11.25
N MET A 225 19.91 10.95 -11.25
CA MET A 225 20.73 10.04 -10.44
C MET A 225 21.64 10.99 -9.68
N ASP A 226 21.47 11.07 -8.37
CA ASP A 226 22.12 12.06 -7.51
C ASP A 226 23.64 12.13 -7.79
N GLU A 227 24.14 13.34 -8.06
CA GLU A 227 25.52 13.74 -7.70
C GLU A 227 25.50 14.23 -6.25
#